data_AF-A0A015KB67-F1
#
_entry.id   AF-A0A015KB67-F1
#
_cell.length_a   1.000
_cell.length_b   1.000
_cell.length_c   1.000
_cell.angle_alpha   90.00
_cell.angle_beta   90.00
_cell.angle_gamma   90.00
#
_symmetry.space_group_name_H-M   'P 1'
#
loop_
_entity.id
_entity.type
_entity.pdbx_description
1 polymer ?
#
loop_
_entity_poly.entity_id
_entity_poly.type
_entity_poly.pdbx_seq_one_letter_code
_entity_poly.pdbx_strand_id
1 'polypeptide(L)'
;MYDVVLPTGATMQIRTRGHQVEYLRATYDPEKKRSFQKLIKPEDFTPEEKAQADAYAEKNRVAVVTERQTHAARNPALYIEMIAAGIEGGARPENEPALWESIKKMQKALRKAGIRRPILTPKPARKSVKKAPKRRSSSKPAA
;
A
#
# COMPACT_ATOMS: atom_id res chain seq x y z
N MET A 1 26.61 -6.44 1.59
CA MET A 1 26.59 -6.88 2.99
C MET A 1 27.14 -5.71 3.80
N TYR A 2 26.35 -5.08 4.67
CA TYR A 2 26.80 -3.94 5.45
C TYR A 2 26.98 -4.42 6.89
N ASP A 3 28.23 -4.41 7.37
CA ASP A 3 28.58 -4.77 8.74
C ASP A 3 29.05 -3.50 9.46
N VAL A 4 28.39 -3.14 10.57
CA VAL A 4 28.78 -1.98 11.39
C VAL A 4 28.86 -2.41 12.85
N VAL A 5 30.05 -2.27 13.42
CA VAL A 5 30.40 -2.70 14.79
C VAL A 5 29.88 -1.66 15.79
N LEU A 6 28.99 -2.07 16.70
CA LEU A 6 28.55 -1.23 17.83
C LEU A 6 29.57 -1.32 18.98
N PRO A 7 29.68 -0.29 19.85
CA PRO A 7 30.66 -0.23 20.94
C PRO A 7 30.51 -1.33 22.02
N THR A 8 29.41 -2.10 21.99
CA THR A 8 29.14 -3.25 22.87
C THR A 8 29.58 -4.60 22.28
N GLY A 9 30.22 -4.62 21.11
CA GLY A 9 30.64 -5.86 20.43
C GLY A 9 29.48 -6.64 19.78
N ALA A 10 28.25 -6.12 19.84
CA ALA A 10 27.11 -6.64 19.09
C ALA A 10 27.03 -5.93 17.74
N THR A 11 27.01 -6.70 16.64
CA THR A 11 26.93 -6.15 15.28
C THR A 11 25.53 -6.42 14.73
N MET A 12 24.81 -5.37 14.29
CA MET A 12 23.55 -5.53 13.56
C MET A 12 23.85 -5.71 12.06
N GLN A 13 23.27 -6.75 11.46
CA GLN A 13 23.38 -7.09 10.05
C GLN A 13 22.00 -7.05 9.41
N ILE A 14 21.87 -6.26 8.34
CA ILE A 14 20.63 -6.17 7.55
C ILE A 14 20.76 -7.11 6.35
N ARG A 15 19.83 -8.05 6.22
CA ARG A 15 19.73 -8.97 5.06
C ARG A 15 18.44 -8.76 4.31
N THR A 16 18.49 -8.93 3.00
CA THR A 16 17.32 -8.86 2.12
C THR A 16 17.11 -10.22 1.49
N ARG A 17 15.92 -10.82 1.68
CA ARG A 17 15.50 -12.07 1.03
C ARG A 17 14.24 -11.80 0.22
N GLY A 18 14.40 -11.61 -1.10
CA GLY A 18 13.31 -11.16 -1.96
C GLY A 18 12.77 -9.81 -1.49
N HIS A 19 11.49 -9.75 -1.10
CA HIS A 19 10.85 -8.54 -0.58
C HIS A 19 10.95 -8.38 0.95
N GLN A 20 11.50 -9.37 1.65
CA GLN A 20 11.59 -9.35 3.11
C GLN A 20 12.95 -8.81 3.56
N VAL A 21 12.92 -7.84 4.48
CA VAL A 21 14.11 -7.32 5.16
C VAL A 21 14.20 -7.98 6.54
N GLU A 22 15.32 -8.65 6.79
CA GLU A 22 15.63 -9.33 8.05
C GLU A 22 16.73 -8.56 8.78
N TYR A 23 16.49 -8.25 10.05
CA TYR A 23 17.46 -7.61 10.94
C TYR A 23 18.04 -8.66 11.88
N LEU A 24 19.35 -8.89 11.82
CA LEU A 24 20.05 -9.90 12.60
C LEU A 24 21.02 -9.22 13.56
N ARG A 25 21.04 -9.61 14.83
CA ARG A 25 22.11 -9.22 15.76
C ARG A 25 22.97 -10.42 16.06
N ALA A 26 24.28 -10.25 15.92
CA ALA A 26 25.26 -11.22 16.36
C ALA A 26 25.45 -11.07 17.88
N THR A 27 25.27 -12.15 18.63
CA THR A 27 25.59 -12.22 20.05
C THR A 27 26.62 -13.32 20.27
N TYR A 28 27.69 -13.01 20.99
CA TYR A 28 28.72 -13.98 21.35
C TYR A 28 28.34 -14.65 22.67
N ASP A 29 28.25 -15.99 22.65
CA ASP A 29 28.05 -16.80 23.84
C ASP A 29 29.42 -17.29 24.35
N PRO A 30 29.94 -16.74 25.47
CA PRO A 30 31.26 -17.10 25.97
C PRO A 30 31.32 -18.54 26.49
N GLU A 31 30.22 -19.13 26.94
CA GLU A 31 30.20 -20.50 27.47
C GLU A 31 30.37 -21.52 26.34
N LYS A 32 29.70 -21.27 25.22
CA LYS A 32 29.75 -22.15 24.03
C LYS A 32 30.85 -21.77 23.05
N LYS A 33 31.57 -20.66 23.31
CA LYS A 33 32.61 -20.07 22.43
C LYS A 33 32.14 -19.93 20.98
N ARG A 34 30.88 -19.53 20.79
CA ARG A 34 30.25 -19.42 19.46
C ARG A 34 29.42 -18.15 19.38
N SER A 35 29.47 -17.51 18.21
CA SER A 35 28.51 -16.46 17.87
C SER A 35 27.29 -17.08 17.21
N PHE A 36 26.11 -16.56 17.54
CA PHE A 36 24.88 -16.88 16.83
C PHE A 36 24.18 -15.58 16.40
N GLN A 37 23.42 -15.67 15.31
CA GLN A 37 22.64 -14.56 14.79
C GLN A 37 21.19 -14.76 15.19
N LYS A 38 20.62 -13.77 15.88
CA LYS A 38 19.19 -13.77 16.23
C LYS A 38 18.46 -12.77 15.37
N LEU A 39 17.30 -13.18 14.83
CA LEU A 39 16.38 -12.26 14.16
C LEU A 39 15.76 -11.31 15.20
N ILE A 40 15.80 -10.02 14.92
CA ILE A 40 15.24 -8.98 15.76
C ILE A 40 14.03 -8.37 15.07
N LYS A 41 12.97 -8.14 15.86
CA LYS A 41 11.79 -7.40 15.43
C LYS A 41 12.00 -5.90 15.65
N PRO A 42 11.34 -5.03 14.87
CA PRO A 42 11.44 -3.58 15.03
C PRO A 42 11.12 -3.05 16.43
N GLU A 43 10.33 -3.81 17.21
CA GLU A 43 9.96 -3.50 18.59
C GLU A 43 11.15 -3.59 19.58
N ASP A 44 12.16 -4.41 19.26
CA ASP A 44 13.31 -4.72 20.13
C ASP A 44 14.58 -3.93 19.74
N PHE A 45 14.42 -2.91 18.89
CA PHE A 45 15.54 -2.09 18.42
C PHE A 45 16.07 -1.18 19.52
N THR A 46 17.38 -1.12 19.65
CA THR A 46 18.03 -0.04 20.39
C THR A 46 17.90 1.28 19.62
N PRO A 47 18.08 2.44 20.27
CA PRO A 47 18.01 3.74 19.59
C PRO A 47 18.98 3.86 18.41
N GLU A 48 20.16 3.25 18.51
CA GLU A 48 21.18 3.24 17.46
C GLU A 48 20.81 2.34 16.27
N GLU A 49 20.26 1.16 16.56
CA GLU A 49 19.78 0.22 15.54
C GLU A 49 18.58 0.78 14.78
N LYS A 50 17.71 1.51 15.48
CA LYS A 50 16.58 2.19 14.86
C LYS A 50 17.06 3.24 13.84
N ALA A 51 18.05 4.05 14.21
CA ALA A 51 18.65 5.03 13.29
C ALA A 51 19.26 4.36 12.04
N GLN A 52 19.87 3.18 12.19
CA GLN A 52 20.39 2.41 11.06
C GLN A 52 19.29 1.80 10.18
N ALA A 53 18.23 1.27 10.78
CA ALA A 53 17.08 0.73 10.05
C ALA A 53 16.37 1.84 9.26
N ASP A 54 16.21 3.02 9.85
CA ASP A 54 15.63 4.18 9.20
C ASP A 54 16.52 4.68 8.05
N ALA A 55 17.84 4.76 8.25
CA ALA A 55 18.78 5.13 7.19
C ALA A 55 18.78 4.14 6.02
N TYR A 56 18.62 2.84 6.30
CA TYR A 56 18.48 1.81 5.28
C TYR A 56 17.14 1.93 4.54
N ALA A 57 16.05 2.16 5.28
CA ALA A 57 14.72 2.36 4.70
C ALA A 57 14.71 3.58 3.77
N GLU A 58 15.32 4.70 4.18
CA GLU A 58 15.35 5.92 3.37
C GLU A 58 16.15 5.73 2.07
N LYS A 59 17.30 5.05 2.14
CA LYS A 59 18.09 4.70 0.95
C LYS A 59 17.33 3.80 -0.01
N ASN A 60 16.51 2.88 0.52
CA ASN A 60 15.75 1.95 -0.29
C ASN A 60 14.39 2.48 -0.74
N ARG A 61 13.88 3.60 -0.20
CA ARG A 61 12.60 4.18 -0.65
C ARG A 61 12.60 4.46 -2.14
N VAL A 62 13.65 5.09 -2.66
CA VAL A 62 13.77 5.42 -4.08
C VAL A 62 13.81 4.14 -4.92
N ALA A 63 14.63 3.16 -4.53
CA ALA A 63 14.74 1.88 -5.23
C ALA A 63 13.41 1.11 -5.27
N VAL A 64 12.68 1.08 -4.15
CA VAL A 64 11.35 0.42 -4.06
C VAL A 64 10.31 1.13 -4.92
N VAL A 65 10.33 2.47 -4.97
CA VAL A 65 9.43 3.24 -5.85
C VAL A 65 9.73 2.94 -7.31
N THR A 66 11.00 2.94 -7.72
CA THR A 66 11.41 2.62 -9.09
C THR A 66 11.07 1.17 -9.47
N GLU A 67 11.27 0.22 -8.56
CA GLU A 67 10.92 -1.19 -8.79
C GLU A 67 9.40 -1.38 -8.90
N ARG A 68 8.61 -0.70 -8.06
CA ARG A 68 7.14 -0.67 -8.18
C ARG A 68 6.69 -0.07 -9.51
N GLN A 69 7.32 1.01 -9.96
CA GLN A 69 7.00 1.63 -11.25
C GLN A 69 7.33 0.73 -12.43
N THR A 70 8.48 0.04 -12.40
CA THR A 70 8.85 -0.92 -13.46
C THR A 70 7.96 -2.15 -13.48
N HIS A 71 7.57 -2.67 -12.31
CA HIS A 71 6.60 -3.76 -12.21
C HIS A 71 5.19 -3.33 -12.66
N ALA A 72 4.76 -2.13 -12.27
CA ALA A 72 3.50 -1.55 -12.74
C ALA A 72 3.52 -1.37 -14.26
N ALA A 73 4.62 -0.91 -14.86
CA ALA A 73 4.73 -0.81 -16.31
C ALA A 73 4.57 -2.16 -17.04
N ARG A 74 4.90 -3.29 -16.40
CA ARG A 74 4.66 -4.65 -16.94
C ARG A 74 3.21 -5.10 -16.80
N ASN A 75 2.44 -4.56 -15.85
CA ASN A 75 1.03 -4.84 -15.67
C ASN A 75 0.19 -3.56 -15.82
N PRO A 76 -0.41 -3.32 -17.01
CA PRO A 76 -1.09 -2.07 -17.30
C PRO A 76 -2.23 -1.74 -16.32
N ALA A 77 -2.85 -2.74 -15.68
CA ALA A 77 -3.89 -2.51 -14.67
C ALA A 77 -3.32 -1.83 -13.40
N LEU A 78 -2.19 -2.33 -12.89
CA LEU A 78 -1.54 -1.78 -11.69
C LEU A 78 -0.95 -0.38 -11.95
N TYR A 79 -0.47 -0.12 -13.17
CA TYR A 79 0.00 1.21 -13.55
C TYR A 79 -1.13 2.25 -13.57
N ILE A 80 -2.31 1.86 -14.07
CA ILE A 80 -3.49 2.73 -14.07
C ILE A 80 -3.96 3.00 -12.63
N GLU A 81 -3.96 2.00 -11.75
CA GLU A 81 -4.27 2.19 -10.33
C GLU A 81 -3.29 3.14 -9.63
N MET A 82 -1.99 3.00 -9.91
CA MET A 82 -0.96 3.88 -9.36
C MET A 82 -1.13 5.34 -9.84
N ILE A 83 -1.45 5.54 -11.11
CA ILE A 83 -1.77 6.87 -11.66
C ILE A 83 -3.04 7.43 -11.02
N ALA A 84 -4.09 6.62 -10.87
CA ALA A 84 -5.34 7.04 -10.25
C ALA A 84 -5.14 7.47 -8.78
N ALA A 85 -4.38 6.69 -8.01
CA ALA A 85 -4.02 7.03 -6.63
C ALA A 85 -3.19 8.34 -6.55
N GLY A 86 -2.28 8.56 -7.50
CA GLY A 86 -1.53 9.81 -7.60
C GLY A 86 -2.42 11.02 -7.86
N ILE A 87 -3.40 10.89 -8.76
CA ILE A 87 -4.37 11.95 -9.09
C ILE A 87 -5.29 12.24 -7.89
N GLU A 88 -5.77 11.21 -7.19
CA GLU A 88 -6.57 11.36 -5.97
C GLU A 88 -5.78 12.04 -4.84
N GLY A 89 -4.47 11.78 -4.75
CA GLY A 89 -3.54 12.44 -3.83
C GLY A 89 -3.16 13.88 -4.22
N GLY A 90 -3.72 14.42 -5.30
CA GLY A 90 -3.50 15.81 -5.74
C GLY A 90 -2.34 16.01 -6.71
N ALA A 91 -1.67 14.95 -7.18
CA ALA A 91 -0.68 15.07 -8.23
C ALA A 91 -1.37 15.37 -9.57
N ARG A 92 -1.12 16.55 -10.14
CA ARG A 92 -1.60 16.90 -11.47
C ARG A 92 -0.56 16.52 -12.54
N PRO A 93 -0.95 15.79 -13.58
CA PRO A 93 -0.05 15.53 -14.70
C PRO A 93 0.23 16.84 -15.44
N GLU A 94 1.50 17.09 -15.80
CA GLU A 94 1.92 18.28 -16.54
C GLU A 94 1.20 18.43 -17.89
N ASN A 95 0.82 17.31 -18.51
CA ASN A 95 0.14 17.26 -19.80
C ASN A 95 -1.21 16.51 -19.70
N GLU A 96 -2.14 17.07 -18.94
CA GLU A 96 -3.51 16.57 -18.78
C GLU A 96 -4.23 16.28 -20.12
N PRO A 97 -4.14 17.13 -21.17
CA PRO A 97 -4.80 16.85 -22.46
C PRO A 97 -4.26 15.59 -23.15
N ALA A 98 -2.94 15.40 -23.11
CA ALA A 98 -2.29 14.23 -23.72
C ALA A 98 -2.64 12.93 -22.96
N LEU A 99 -2.79 13.01 -21.63
CA LEU A 99 -3.26 11.90 -20.80
C LEU A 99 -4.68 11.47 -21.21
N TRP A 100 -5.60 12.42 -21.38
CA TRP A 100 -6.95 12.07 -21.83
C TRP A 100 -6.99 11.46 -23.23
N GLU A 101 -6.18 11.95 -24.16
CA GLU A 101 -6.07 11.39 -25.52
C GLU A 101 -5.51 9.96 -25.52
N SER A 102 -4.50 9.70 -24.70
CA SER A 102 -3.95 8.33 -24.55
C SER A 102 -4.98 7.37 -23.91
N ILE A 103 -5.75 7.82 -22.91
CA ILE A 103 -6.85 7.03 -22.33
C ILE A 103 -7.93 6.71 -23.39
N LYS A 104 -8.32 7.68 -24.23
CA LYS A 104 -9.28 7.44 -25.32
C LYS A 104 -8.76 6.40 -26.31
N LYS A 105 -7.49 6.48 -26.72
CA LYS A 105 -6.84 5.50 -27.62
C LYS A 105 -6.84 4.09 -27.01
N MET A 106 -6.52 3.97 -25.72
CA MET A 106 -6.56 2.71 -24.99
C MET A 106 -7.98 2.12 -24.96
N GLN A 107 -8.99 2.93 -24.62
CA GLN A 107 -10.39 2.49 -24.61
C GLN A 107 -10.86 2.01 -26.00
N LYS A 108 -10.42 2.69 -27.08
CA LYS A 108 -10.71 2.28 -28.45
C LYS A 108 -10.05 0.94 -28.79
N ALA A 109 -8.80 0.73 -28.38
CA ALA A 109 -8.09 -0.54 -28.56
C ALA A 109 -8.77 -1.70 -27.81
N LEU A 110 -9.18 -1.49 -26.55
CA LEU A 110 -9.90 -2.49 -25.76
C LEU A 110 -11.25 -2.87 -26.38
N ARG A 111 -12.01 -1.89 -26.90
CA ARG A 111 -13.23 -2.15 -27.65
C ARG A 111 -12.97 -2.97 -28.92
N LYS A 112 -11.89 -2.66 -29.65
CA LYS A 112 -11.47 -3.40 -30.86
C LYS A 112 -11.05 -4.84 -30.52
N ALA A 113 -10.46 -5.06 -29.35
CA ALA A 113 -10.10 -6.37 -28.83
C ALA A 113 -11.30 -7.19 -28.30
N GLY A 114 -12.54 -6.67 -28.37
CA GLY A 114 -13.74 -7.37 -27.92
C GLY A 114 -13.98 -7.32 -26.41
N ILE A 115 -13.13 -6.61 -25.66
CA ILE A 115 -13.28 -6.44 -24.21
C ILE A 115 -14.36 -5.37 -23.98
N ARG A 116 -15.58 -5.83 -23.68
CA ARG A 116 -16.70 -4.95 -23.35
C ARG A 116 -16.46 -4.30 -21.98
N ARG A 117 -16.85 -3.03 -21.85
CA ARG A 117 -16.82 -2.34 -20.55
C ARG A 117 -17.69 -3.12 -19.55
N PRO A 118 -17.24 -3.33 -18.30
CA PRO A 118 -18.08 -3.88 -17.26
C PRO A 118 -19.35 -3.02 -17.16
N ILE A 119 -20.51 -3.64 -17.35
CA ILE A 119 -21.78 -2.96 -17.15
C ILE A 119 -21.92 -2.78 -15.65
N LEU A 120 -21.86 -1.52 -15.18
CA LEU A 120 -22.23 -1.20 -13.81
C LEU A 120 -23.68 -1.65 -13.62
N THR A 121 -23.90 -2.71 -12.85
CA THR A 121 -25.26 -3.11 -12.49
C THR A 121 -25.95 -1.93 -11.84
N PRO A 122 -27.13 -1.49 -12.32
CA PRO A 122 -27.81 -0.35 -11.74
C PRO A 122 -28.05 -0.59 -10.26
N LYS A 123 -27.71 0.39 -9.41
CA LYS A 123 -27.96 0.32 -7.97
C LYS A 123 -29.44 -0.02 -7.75
N PRO A 124 -29.77 -1.06 -6.95
CA PRO A 124 -31.16 -1.39 -6.69
C PRO A 124 -31.85 -0.17 -6.08
N ALA A 125 -32.95 0.26 -6.69
CA ALA A 125 -33.72 1.41 -6.22
C ALA A 125 -34.06 1.22 -4.73
N ARG A 126 -33.70 2.21 -3.90
CA ARG A 126 -34.09 2.26 -2.50
C ARG A 126 -35.62 2.11 -2.44
N LYS A 127 -36.11 0.98 -1.90
CA LYS A 127 -37.54 0.81 -1.62
C LYS A 127 -37.96 1.96 -0.71
N SER A 128 -38.74 2.90 -1.22
CA SER A 128 -39.37 3.93 -0.41
C SER A 128 -40.30 3.23 0.57
N VAL A 129 -39.94 3.27 1.86
CA VAL A 129 -40.80 2.77 2.93
C VAL A 129 -42.06 3.64 2.90
N LYS A 130 -43.18 3.08 2.42
CA LYS A 130 -44.48 3.73 2.51
C LYS A 130 -44.75 4.03 3.99
N LYS A 131 -44.76 5.31 4.36
CA LYS A 131 -45.18 5.78 5.68
C LYS A 131 -46.57 5.22 5.97
N ALA A 132 -46.69 4.43 7.04
CA ALA A 132 -47.97 3.92 7.50
C ALA A 132 -48.92 5.08 7.86
N PRO A 133 -50.22 4.97 7.56
CA PRO A 133 -51.18 6.03 7.82
C PRO A 133 -51.34 6.27 9.33
N LYS A 134 -51.22 7.54 9.72
CA LYS A 134 -51.38 8.04 11.09
C LYS A 134 -52.81 7.75 11.57
N ARG A 135 -52.98 6.80 12.50
CA ARG A 135 -54.26 6.54 13.19
C ARG A 135 -54.76 7.83 13.83
N ARG A 136 -55.91 8.35 13.39
CA ARG A 136 -56.62 9.44 14.04
C ARG A 136 -57.15 8.93 15.39
N SER A 137 -56.73 9.53 16.48
CA SER A 137 -57.32 9.32 17.81
C SER A 137 -58.72 9.94 17.82
N SER A 138 -59.76 9.13 17.90
CA SER A 138 -61.13 9.58 18.14
C SER A 138 -61.27 9.97 19.62
N SER A 139 -61.23 11.27 19.91
CA SER A 139 -61.70 11.82 21.18
C SER A 139 -63.23 11.82 21.17
N LYS A 140 -63.84 11.03 22.04
CA LYS A 140 -65.27 11.05 22.34
C LYS A 140 -65.49 12.09 23.46
N PRO A 141 -66.22 13.19 23.26
CA PRO A 141 -66.58 14.06 24.37
C PRO A 141 -67.72 13.41 25.16
N ALA A 142 -67.61 13.44 26.48
CA ALA A 142 -68.65 13.08 27.42
C ALA A 142 -69.35 14.36 27.89
N ALA A 143 -70.64 14.48 27.59
CA ALA A 143 -71.71 15.10 28.37
C ALA A 143 -72.98 15.06 27.52
#